data_AF-A0A940KMU5-F1
#
_entry.id   AF-A0A940KMU5-F1
#
_cell.length_a   1.000
_cell.length_b   1.000
_cell.length_c   1.000
_cell.angle_alpha   90.00
_cell.angle_beta   90.00
_cell.angle_gamma   90.00
#
_symmetry.space_group_name_H-M   'P 1'
#
loop_
_entity.id
_entity.type
_entity.pdbx_description
1 polymer ?
#
loop_
_entity_poly.entity_id
_entity_poly.type
_entity_poly.pdbx_seq_one_letter_code
_entity_poly.pdbx_strand_id
1 'polypeptide(L)'
;MQDWKSYWFLLAGGQGLLLTIGLAARSKRSNSVLIYLAILIGVLSVELLTNFAVSINYPNQPGAFPFWLVGSYLLIPPSLYNLARYSIGADLFAPSRSVLLFIPAFIEIAVETGIFFLRLCGFQIPSLQGNSFWFGFTEIIPVLATLIILFWWAIKLKQVSFIKKMGDNGKHKFLSSFAIAYGLLCYYFLVSFLWLSEALFGWQFSNILGQLLA
;
A
#
# COMPACT_ATOMS: atom_id res chain seq x y z
N MET A 1 14.60 0.77 27.14
CA MET A 1 13.35 0.01 27.35
C MET A 1 12.95 -0.55 26.00
N GLN A 2 12.79 -1.87 25.85
CA GLN A 2 12.21 -2.42 24.62
C GLN A 2 10.74 -1.98 24.61
N ASP A 3 10.40 -1.07 23.71
CA ASP A 3 9.04 -0.58 23.59
C ASP A 3 8.17 -1.73 23.09
N TRP A 4 7.25 -2.17 23.94
CA TRP A 4 6.23 -3.19 23.65
C TRP A 4 5.51 -2.94 22.31
N LYS A 5 5.45 -1.67 21.88
CA LYS A 5 4.99 -1.20 20.56
C LYS A 5 5.69 -1.90 19.38
N SER A 6 6.98 -2.17 19.50
CA SER A 6 7.77 -2.84 18.46
C SER A 6 7.28 -4.27 18.21
N TYR A 7 6.88 -4.99 19.26
CA TYR A 7 6.31 -6.33 19.10
C TYR A 7 4.98 -6.32 18.36
N TRP A 8 4.16 -5.28 18.52
CA TRP A 8 2.93 -5.13 17.75
C TRP A 8 3.20 -4.91 16.27
N PHE A 9 4.21 -4.08 15.92
CA PHE A 9 4.61 -3.90 14.52
C PHE A 9 5.11 -5.21 13.90
N LEU A 10 5.93 -5.98 14.62
CA LEU A 10 6.39 -7.29 14.17
C LEU A 10 5.22 -8.26 13.94
N LEU A 11 4.30 -8.38 14.91
CA LEU A 11 3.17 -9.30 14.82
C LEU A 11 2.21 -8.88 13.69
N ALA A 12 1.87 -7.60 13.59
CA ALA A 12 1.00 -7.07 12.56
C ALA A 12 1.62 -7.21 11.16
N GLY A 13 2.90 -6.85 11.01
CA GLY A 13 3.64 -7.01 9.76
C GLY A 13 3.78 -8.48 9.34
N GLY A 14 4.11 -9.37 10.28
CA GLY A 14 4.20 -10.81 10.04
C GLY A 14 2.86 -11.44 9.65
N GLN A 15 1.78 -11.12 10.37
CA GLN A 15 0.42 -11.58 10.03
C GLN A 15 -0.04 -11.03 8.68
N GLY A 16 0.26 -9.77 8.39
CA GLY A 16 -0.04 -9.14 7.12
C GLY A 16 0.66 -9.84 5.95
N LEU A 17 1.94 -10.19 6.08
CA LEU A 17 2.65 -10.97 5.05
C LEU A 17 2.04 -12.35 4.83
N LEU A 18 1.70 -13.09 5.89
CA LEU A 18 1.03 -14.38 5.79
C LEU A 18 -0.31 -14.25 5.06
N LEU A 19 -1.06 -13.19 5.35
CA LEU A 19 -2.33 -12.91 4.71
C LEU A 19 -2.15 -12.53 3.23
N THR A 20 -1.13 -11.74 2.89
CA THR A 20 -0.76 -11.43 1.50
C THR A 20 -0.47 -12.72 0.71
N ILE A 21 0.33 -13.64 1.27
CA ILE A 21 0.61 -14.93 0.63
C ILE A 21 -0.67 -15.75 0.48
N GLY A 22 -1.51 -15.83 1.52
CA GLY A 22 -2.77 -16.56 1.48
C GLY A 22 -3.75 -16.01 0.44
N LEU A 23 -3.88 -14.69 0.33
CA LEU A 23 -4.72 -14.03 -0.67
C LEU A 23 -4.19 -14.24 -2.10
N ALA A 24 -2.87 -14.11 -2.29
CA ALA A 24 -2.22 -14.35 -3.57
C ALA A 24 -2.38 -15.82 -4.02
N ALA A 25 -2.14 -16.77 -3.13
CA ALA A 25 -2.28 -18.21 -3.41
C ALA A 25 -3.73 -18.61 -3.72
N ARG A 26 -4.72 -17.98 -3.07
CA ARG A 26 -6.14 -18.22 -3.33
C ARG A 26 -6.62 -17.57 -4.64
N SER A 27 -5.89 -16.60 -5.18
CA SER A 27 -6.32 -15.91 -6.39
C SER A 27 -6.28 -16.84 -7.60
N LYS A 28 -7.47 -17.28 -8.03
CA LYS A 28 -7.65 -17.92 -9.32
C LYS A 28 -7.65 -16.86 -10.42
N ARG A 29 -7.38 -17.26 -11.67
CA ARG A 29 -7.34 -16.40 -12.87
C ARG A 29 -8.56 -15.48 -13.06
N SER A 30 -9.70 -15.76 -12.43
CA SER A 30 -10.92 -14.95 -12.48
C SER A 30 -11.11 -13.97 -11.31
N ASN A 31 -10.28 -14.02 -10.26
CA ASN A 31 -10.47 -13.24 -9.03
C ASN A 31 -9.33 -12.25 -8.79
N SER A 32 -9.11 -11.38 -9.77
CA SER A 32 -8.04 -10.38 -9.80
C SER A 32 -8.09 -9.41 -8.62
N VAL A 33 -9.26 -9.18 -8.00
CA VAL A 33 -9.43 -8.31 -6.82
C VAL A 33 -8.53 -8.74 -5.66
N LEU A 34 -8.42 -10.05 -5.42
CA LEU A 34 -7.66 -10.58 -4.29
C LEU A 34 -6.15 -10.32 -4.44
N ILE A 35 -5.63 -10.32 -5.67
CA ILE A 35 -4.20 -10.00 -5.93
C ILE A 35 -3.92 -8.55 -5.58
N TYR A 36 -4.75 -7.61 -6.03
CA TYR A 36 -4.51 -6.20 -5.75
C TYR A 36 -4.66 -5.87 -4.25
N LEU A 37 -5.60 -6.53 -3.58
CA LEU A 37 -5.70 -6.45 -2.12
C LEU A 37 -4.46 -7.03 -1.44
N ALA A 38 -3.95 -8.18 -1.92
CA ALA A 38 -2.73 -8.79 -1.40
C ALA A 38 -1.52 -7.86 -1.55
N ILE A 39 -1.40 -7.15 -2.68
CA ILE A 39 -0.32 -6.17 -2.91
C ILE A 39 -0.43 -5.01 -1.91
N LEU A 40 -1.63 -4.42 -1.74
CA LEU A 40 -1.85 -3.33 -0.79
C LEU A 40 -1.48 -3.73 0.64
N ILE A 41 -1.93 -4.92 1.08
CA ILE A 41 -1.60 -5.46 2.39
C ILE A 41 -0.11 -5.76 2.49
N GLY A 42 0.51 -6.26 1.41
CA GLY A 42 1.92 -6.57 1.36
C GLY A 42 2.80 -5.35 1.57
N VAL A 43 2.49 -4.23 0.89
CA VAL A 43 3.21 -2.95 1.06
C VAL A 43 3.11 -2.47 2.51
N LEU A 44 1.90 -2.45 3.09
CA LEU A 44 1.72 -2.06 4.49
C LEU A 44 2.47 -3.00 5.47
N SER A 45 2.50 -4.29 5.17
CA SER A 45 3.19 -5.28 6.01
C SER A 45 4.69 -5.09 6.00
N VAL A 46 5.27 -4.85 4.82
CA VAL A 46 6.69 -4.53 4.67
C VAL A 46 7.02 -3.24 5.41
N GLU A 47 6.15 -2.22 5.33
CA GLU A 47 6.36 -0.96 6.04
C GLU A 47 6.35 -1.11 7.56
N LEU A 48 5.43 -1.91 8.10
CA LEU A 48 5.41 -2.22 9.54
C LEU A 48 6.67 -2.97 9.98
N LEU A 49 7.17 -3.90 9.15
CA LEU A 49 8.42 -4.62 9.42
C LEU A 49 9.65 -3.71 9.32
N THR A 50 9.68 -2.77 8.39
CA THR A 50 10.72 -1.74 8.30
C THR A 50 10.73 -0.88 9.56
N ASN A 51 9.57 -0.39 10.00
CA ASN A 51 9.46 0.40 11.23
C ASN A 51 9.88 -0.39 12.48
N PHE A 52 9.50 -1.66 12.58
CA PHE A 52 9.99 -2.56 13.62
C PHE A 52 11.52 -2.70 13.58
N ALA A 53 12.09 -2.94 12.40
CA ALA A 53 13.53 -3.11 12.25
C ALA A 53 14.28 -1.84 12.70
N VAL A 54 13.81 -0.66 12.28
CA VAL A 54 14.38 0.62 12.68
C VAL A 54 14.30 0.82 14.19
N SER A 55 13.17 0.50 14.83
CA SER A 55 13.00 0.71 16.28
C SER A 55 13.96 -0.10 17.14
N ILE A 56 14.39 -1.27 16.67
CA ILE A 56 15.37 -2.12 17.36
C ILE A 56 16.80 -1.93 16.85
N ASN A 57 17.06 -0.92 16.00
CA ASN A 57 18.33 -0.70 15.32
C ASN A 57 18.84 -1.91 14.52
N TYR A 58 17.93 -2.76 14.02
CA TYR A 58 18.28 -3.92 13.18
C TYR A 58 19.06 -3.55 11.91
N PRO A 59 18.73 -2.45 11.18
CA PRO A 59 19.47 -2.04 9.98
C PRO A 59 20.96 -1.79 10.19
N ASN A 60 21.39 -1.51 11.43
CA ASN A 60 22.79 -1.25 11.76
C ASN A 60 23.58 -2.55 12.06
N GLN A 61 22.92 -3.71 12.06
CA GLN A 61 23.59 -4.98 12.31
C GLN A 61 24.25 -5.53 11.03
N PRO A 62 25.45 -6.14 11.13
CA PRO A 62 26.12 -6.73 9.98
C PRO A 62 25.28 -7.89 9.41
N GLY A 63 25.02 -7.85 8.10
CA GLY A 63 24.22 -8.87 7.42
C GLY A 63 22.70 -8.74 7.62
N ALA A 64 22.22 -7.63 8.20
CA ALA A 64 20.79 -7.37 8.33
C ALA A 64 20.11 -7.27 6.95
N PHE A 65 18.96 -7.92 6.80
CA PHE A 65 18.18 -7.80 5.57
C PHE A 65 17.34 -6.51 5.58
N PRO A 66 17.50 -5.62 4.60
CA PRO A 66 16.71 -4.39 4.51
C PRO A 66 15.30 -4.65 3.96
N PHE A 67 14.30 -4.70 4.85
CA PHE A 67 12.91 -4.96 4.45
C PHE A 67 12.38 -3.96 3.40
N TRP A 68 12.83 -2.70 3.46
CA TRP A 68 12.43 -1.65 2.52
C TRP A 68 12.78 -1.93 1.06
N LEU A 69 13.71 -2.86 0.76
CA LEU A 69 14.02 -3.22 -0.63
C LEU A 69 12.86 -3.88 -1.37
N VAL A 70 11.95 -4.52 -0.65
CA VAL A 70 10.83 -5.25 -1.23
C VAL A 70 9.57 -4.37 -1.32
N GLY A 71 9.59 -3.21 -0.64
CA GLY A 71 8.49 -2.25 -0.62
C GLY A 71 8.67 -1.15 -1.65
N SER A 72 7.58 -0.78 -2.31
CA SER A 72 7.52 0.45 -3.10
C SER A 72 6.12 1.04 -2.98
N TYR A 73 6.05 2.31 -2.61
CA TYR A 73 4.80 3.05 -2.49
C TYR A 73 4.13 3.30 -3.85
N LEU A 74 4.89 3.24 -4.95
CA LEU A 74 4.35 3.26 -6.31
C LEU A 74 3.46 2.05 -6.62
N LEU A 75 3.49 0.99 -5.81
CA LEU A 75 2.56 -0.15 -5.92
C LEU A 75 1.15 0.19 -5.45
N ILE A 76 0.98 1.17 -4.55
CA ILE A 76 -0.31 1.48 -3.92
C ILE A 76 -1.32 2.04 -4.95
N PRO A 77 -1.02 3.13 -5.69
CA PRO A 77 -1.97 3.68 -6.66
C PRO A 77 -2.49 2.66 -7.69
N PRO A 78 -1.64 1.91 -8.44
CA PRO A 78 -2.13 0.97 -9.44
C PRO A 78 -2.90 -0.20 -8.82
N SER A 79 -2.53 -0.66 -7.62
CA SER A 79 -3.27 -1.70 -6.92
C SER A 79 -4.66 -1.22 -6.52
N LEU A 80 -4.75 -0.02 -5.93
CA LEU A 80 -6.02 0.56 -5.50
C LEU A 80 -6.92 0.88 -6.69
N TYR A 81 -6.35 1.40 -7.78
CA TYR A 81 -7.08 1.65 -9.02
C TYR A 81 -7.71 0.36 -9.55
N ASN A 82 -6.92 -0.72 -9.66
CA ASN A 82 -7.43 -1.98 -10.15
C ASN A 82 -8.43 -2.61 -9.17
N LEU A 83 -8.20 -2.52 -7.86
CA LEU A 83 -9.16 -2.95 -6.84
C LEU A 83 -10.53 -2.25 -7.02
N ALA A 84 -10.51 -0.93 -7.15
CA ALA A 84 -11.71 -0.11 -7.38
C ALA A 84 -12.39 -0.49 -8.71
N ARG A 85 -11.61 -0.67 -9.77
CA ARG A 85 -12.10 -1.07 -11.09
C ARG A 85 -12.83 -2.41 -11.06
N TYR A 86 -12.19 -3.44 -10.53
CA TYR A 86 -12.75 -4.79 -10.48
C TYR A 86 -13.91 -4.90 -9.47
N SER A 87 -13.94 -4.09 -8.40
CA SER A 87 -15.06 -4.08 -7.45
C SER A 87 -16.33 -3.45 -8.03
N ILE A 88 -16.21 -2.48 -8.93
CA ILE A 88 -17.36 -1.79 -9.55
C ILE A 88 -17.74 -2.39 -10.92
N GLY A 89 -16.84 -3.13 -11.57
CA GLY A 89 -17.03 -3.63 -12.93
C GLY A 89 -16.96 -2.51 -13.98
N ALA A 90 -16.13 -1.50 -13.74
CA ALA A 90 -15.96 -0.37 -14.66
C ALA A 90 -14.84 -0.66 -15.68
N ASP A 91 -15.13 -0.48 -16.97
CA ASP A 91 -14.13 -0.61 -18.03
C ASP A 91 -13.69 0.77 -18.54
N LEU A 92 -12.67 1.34 -17.89
CA LEU A 92 -12.02 2.58 -18.36
C LEU A 92 -10.73 2.32 -19.15
N PHE A 93 -10.04 1.19 -18.90
CA PHE A 93 -8.82 0.80 -19.64
C PHE A 93 -8.82 -0.69 -19.97
N ALA A 94 -8.16 -1.10 -21.06
CA ALA A 94 -8.01 -2.53 -21.37
C ALA A 94 -7.25 -3.27 -20.25
N PRO A 95 -7.69 -4.47 -19.82
CA PRO A 95 -7.07 -5.23 -18.71
C PRO A 95 -5.60 -5.58 -18.94
N SER A 96 -5.12 -5.59 -20.19
CA SER A 96 -3.70 -5.83 -20.51
C SER A 96 -2.80 -4.65 -20.18
N ARG A 97 -3.33 -3.41 -20.19
CA ARG A 97 -2.54 -2.21 -19.93
C ARG A 97 -2.41 -1.87 -18.44
N SER A 98 -3.19 -2.50 -17.57
CA SER A 98 -3.12 -2.22 -16.13
C SER A 98 -1.85 -2.75 -15.47
N VAL A 99 -1.23 -3.80 -16.03
CA VAL A 99 0.05 -4.33 -15.55
C VAL A 99 1.19 -3.33 -15.79
N LEU A 100 1.12 -2.54 -16.88
CA LEU A 100 2.13 -1.53 -17.19
C LEU A 100 2.21 -0.43 -16.12
N LEU A 101 1.14 -0.19 -15.37
CA LEU A 101 1.12 0.80 -14.29
C LEU A 101 2.03 0.40 -13.11
N PHE A 102 2.45 -0.86 -13.01
CA PHE A 102 3.36 -1.35 -11.98
C PHE A 102 4.84 -1.22 -12.37
N ILE A 103 5.15 -0.91 -13.63
CA ILE A 103 6.53 -0.80 -14.12
C ILE A 103 7.37 0.17 -13.28
N PRO A 104 6.90 1.38 -12.93
CA PRO A 104 7.69 2.31 -12.13
C PRO A 104 8.12 1.72 -10.78
N ALA A 105 7.21 1.00 -10.11
CA ALA A 105 7.50 0.35 -8.83
C ALA A 105 8.54 -0.78 -8.97
N PHE A 106 8.44 -1.59 -10.03
CA PHE A 106 9.43 -2.64 -10.29
C PHE A 106 10.81 -2.08 -10.61
N ILE A 107 10.87 -0.96 -11.36
CA ILE A 107 12.13 -0.27 -11.64
C ILE A 107 12.74 0.24 -10.32
N GLU A 108 11.97 0.90 -9.47
CA GLU A 108 12.43 1.37 -8.16
C GLU A 108 13.02 0.23 -7.33
N ILE A 109 12.25 -0.86 -7.15
CA ILE A 109 12.69 -2.04 -6.39
C ILE A 109 13.98 -2.63 -6.98
N ALA A 110 14.07 -2.76 -8.30
CA ALA A 110 15.24 -3.33 -8.96
C ALA A 110 16.49 -2.44 -8.79
N VAL A 111 16.33 -1.11 -8.90
CA VAL A 111 17.44 -0.18 -8.73
C VAL A 111 17.91 -0.13 -7.28
N GLU A 112 17.01 -0.01 -6.30
CA GLU A 112 17.37 -0.02 -4.86
C GLU A 112 18.04 -1.35 -4.48
N THR A 113 17.53 -2.47 -4.97
CA THR A 113 18.14 -3.79 -4.76
C THR A 113 19.55 -3.85 -5.37
N GLY A 114 19.71 -3.33 -6.60
CA GLY A 114 21.03 -3.24 -7.25
C GLY A 114 22.02 -2.38 -6.46
N ILE A 115 21.59 -1.21 -5.99
CA ILE A 115 22.41 -0.32 -5.14
C ILE A 115 22.82 -1.03 -3.85
N PHE A 116 21.90 -1.76 -3.20
CA PHE A 116 22.21 -2.54 -2.01
C PHE A 116 23.29 -3.59 -2.25
N PHE A 117 23.20 -4.37 -3.33
CA PHE A 117 24.23 -5.35 -3.67
C PHE A 117 25.58 -4.71 -3.99
N LEU A 118 25.59 -3.58 -4.70
CA LEU A 118 26.83 -2.85 -4.97
C LEU A 118 27.48 -2.34 -3.68
N ARG A 119 26.70 -1.90 -2.69
CA ARG A 119 27.22 -1.52 -1.37
C ARG A 119 27.82 -2.70 -0.61
N LEU A 120 27.21 -3.89 -0.70
CA LEU A 120 27.79 -5.10 -0.12
C LEU A 120 29.15 -5.45 -0.75
N CYS A 121 29.38 -5.09 -2.01
CA CYS A 121 30.67 -5.23 -2.68
C CYS A 121 31.68 -4.09 -2.35
N GLY A 122 31.31 -3.15 -1.48
CA GLY A 122 32.18 -2.05 -1.04
C GLY A 122 32.09 -0.75 -1.85
N PHE A 123 31.16 -0.65 -2.82
CA PHE A 123 30.96 0.59 -3.56
C PHE A 123 30.19 1.62 -2.72
N GLN A 124 30.71 2.85 -2.64
CA GLN A 124 30.03 3.97 -1.96
C GLN A 124 29.06 4.68 -2.89
N ILE A 125 27.87 4.09 -3.06
CA ILE A 125 26.79 4.66 -3.87
C ILE A 125 25.76 5.34 -2.95
N PRO A 126 25.41 6.63 -3.15
CA PRO A 126 24.40 7.32 -2.34
C PRO A 126 23.03 6.65 -2.46
N SER A 127 22.19 6.76 -1.43
CA SER A 127 20.83 6.19 -1.48
C SER A 127 19.95 7.07 -2.34
N LEU A 128 19.04 6.47 -3.10
CA LEU A 128 18.10 7.26 -3.91
C LEU A 128 17.19 8.10 -3.01
N GLN A 129 16.82 7.58 -1.84
CA GLN A 129 16.07 8.32 -0.81
C GLN A 129 16.76 9.61 -0.34
N GLY A 130 18.09 9.73 -0.49
CA GLY A 130 18.81 10.96 -0.16
C GLY A 130 18.63 12.08 -1.20
N ASN A 131 18.03 11.78 -2.36
CA ASN A 131 17.77 12.75 -3.42
C ASN A 131 16.35 13.30 -3.31
N SER A 132 16.20 14.61 -3.08
CA SER A 132 14.90 15.28 -2.93
C SER A 132 13.96 15.05 -4.12
N PHE A 133 14.49 14.92 -5.34
CA PHE A 133 13.68 14.62 -6.52
C PHE A 133 13.10 13.22 -6.45
N TRP A 134 13.91 12.24 -6.05
CA TRP A 134 13.48 10.85 -5.91
C TRP A 134 12.46 10.71 -4.78
N PHE A 135 12.69 11.36 -3.65
CA PHE A 135 11.71 11.45 -2.55
C PHE A 135 10.35 11.97 -3.03
N GLY A 136 10.33 13.05 -3.81
CA GLY A 136 9.08 13.56 -4.39
C GLY A 136 8.38 12.53 -5.28
N PHE A 137 9.15 11.75 -6.04
CA PHE A 137 8.63 10.72 -6.94
C PHE A 137 8.11 9.48 -6.22
N THR A 138 8.74 9.05 -5.14
CA THR A 138 8.39 7.81 -4.42
C THR A 138 7.48 8.03 -3.22
N GLU A 139 7.41 9.26 -2.68
CA GLU A 139 6.56 9.59 -1.52
C GLU A 139 5.38 10.48 -1.91
N ILE A 140 5.63 11.64 -2.52
CA ILE A 140 4.57 12.65 -2.75
C ILE A 140 3.64 12.23 -3.88
N ILE A 141 4.21 11.83 -5.03
CA ILE A 141 3.42 11.46 -6.21
C ILE A 141 2.47 10.27 -5.92
N PRO A 142 2.90 9.18 -5.25
CA PRO A 142 2.02 8.08 -4.94
C PRO A 142 0.86 8.46 -4.01
N VAL A 143 1.10 9.30 -3.01
CA VAL A 143 0.04 9.81 -2.13
C VAL A 143 -1.01 10.57 -2.93
N LEU A 144 -0.57 11.53 -3.75
CA LEU A 144 -1.48 12.35 -4.56
C LEU A 144 -2.26 11.49 -5.56
N ALA A 145 -1.60 10.54 -6.22
CA ALA A 145 -2.25 9.60 -7.13
C ALA A 145 -3.28 8.74 -6.40
N THR A 146 -2.97 8.26 -5.20
CA THR A 146 -3.89 7.48 -4.35
C THR A 146 -5.14 8.28 -4.01
N LEU A 147 -4.99 9.54 -3.59
CA LEU A 147 -6.13 10.43 -3.30
C LEU A 147 -7.02 10.68 -4.52
N ILE A 148 -6.41 10.90 -5.70
CA ILE A 148 -7.15 11.07 -6.96
C ILE A 148 -7.97 9.82 -7.27
N ILE A 149 -7.37 8.64 -7.14
CA ILE A 149 -8.03 7.35 -7.39
C ILE A 149 -9.17 7.12 -6.39
N LEU A 150 -8.97 7.43 -5.12
CA LEU A 150 -9.99 7.32 -4.08
C LEU A 150 -11.19 8.24 -4.35
N PHE A 151 -10.93 9.47 -4.76
CA PHE A 151 -11.99 10.42 -5.12
C PHE A 151 -12.78 9.94 -6.34
N TRP A 152 -12.06 9.47 -7.37
CA TRP A 152 -12.68 8.83 -8.53
C TRP A 152 -13.53 7.60 -8.14
N TRP A 153 -13.02 6.75 -7.25
CA TRP A 153 -13.74 5.58 -6.74
C TRP A 153 -15.02 5.99 -6.01
N ALA A 154 -14.97 7.02 -5.16
CA ALA A 154 -16.13 7.54 -4.43
C ALA A 154 -17.24 8.02 -5.37
N ILE A 155 -16.88 8.78 -6.41
CA ILE A 155 -17.82 9.25 -7.43
C ILE A 155 -18.49 8.06 -8.13
N LYS A 156 -17.71 7.06 -8.53
CA LYS A 156 -18.23 5.88 -9.25
C LYS A 156 -19.13 5.01 -8.37
N LEU A 157 -18.78 4.79 -7.11
CA LEU A 157 -19.64 4.09 -6.15
C LEU A 157 -20.98 4.82 -5.96
N LYS A 158 -20.97 6.15 -5.90
CA LYS A 158 -22.20 6.96 -5.82
C LYS A 158 -23.07 6.80 -7.08
N GLN A 159 -22.47 6.79 -8.27
CA GLN A 159 -23.20 6.57 -9.53
C GLN A 159 -23.85 5.19 -9.59
N VAL A 160 -23.11 4.13 -9.23
CA VAL A 160 -23.64 2.75 -9.29
C VAL A 160 -24.70 2.49 -8.22
N SER A 161 -24.54 3.06 -7.02
CA SER A 161 -25.57 2.94 -5.96
C SER A 161 -26.86 3.67 -6.33
N PHE A 162 -26.77 4.79 -7.05
CA PHE A 162 -27.95 5.52 -7.54
C PHE A 162 -28.72 4.72 -8.61
N ILE A 163 -28.03 4.20 -9.61
CA ILE A 163 -28.64 3.43 -10.72
C ILE A 163 -29.31 2.15 -10.20
N LYS A 164 -28.66 1.42 -9.28
CA LYS A 164 -29.19 0.15 -8.78
C LYS A 164 -30.29 0.28 -7.71
N LYS A 165 -30.41 1.43 -7.04
CA LYS A 165 -31.56 1.72 -6.16
C LYS A 165 -32.89 1.74 -6.92
N MET A 166 -32.87 1.92 -8.25
CA MET A 166 -34.07 1.89 -9.11
C MET A 166 -34.47 0.47 -9.56
N GLY A 167 -33.60 -0.54 -9.40
CA GLY A 167 -33.86 -1.93 -9.80
C GLY A 167 -34.00 -2.83 -8.57
N ASP A 168 -35.18 -2.85 -7.96
CA ASP A 168 -35.45 -3.59 -6.72
C ASP A 168 -35.60 -5.09 -7.01
N ASN A 169 -34.78 -5.94 -6.36
CA ASN A 169 -35.00 -7.38 -6.13
C ASN A 169 -33.86 -8.12 -5.38
N GLY A 170 -32.81 -7.42 -4.88
CA GLY A 170 -31.64 -8.07 -4.28
C GLY A 170 -31.03 -7.38 -3.05
N LYS A 171 -31.83 -6.74 -2.20
CA LYS A 171 -31.39 -5.79 -1.15
C LYS A 171 -30.33 -6.33 -0.17
N HIS A 172 -30.42 -7.58 0.29
CA HIS A 172 -29.59 -8.04 1.43
C HIS A 172 -28.12 -8.35 1.09
N LYS A 173 -27.84 -9.03 -0.04
CA LYS A 173 -26.47 -9.36 -0.48
C LYS A 173 -25.75 -8.14 -1.09
N PHE A 174 -26.53 -7.17 -1.55
CA PHE A 174 -26.08 -5.90 -2.10
C PHE A 174 -25.61 -4.93 -1.01
N LEU A 175 -26.38 -4.78 0.08
CA LEU A 175 -26.03 -3.89 1.19
C LEU A 175 -24.71 -4.27 1.86
N SER A 176 -24.43 -5.57 2.06
CA SER A 176 -23.16 -6.01 2.65
C SER A 176 -21.95 -5.74 1.75
N SER A 177 -22.08 -5.96 0.45
CA SER A 177 -21.01 -5.70 -0.52
C SER A 177 -20.70 -4.20 -0.65
N PHE A 178 -21.72 -3.35 -0.60
CA PHE A 178 -21.55 -1.89 -0.60
C PHE A 178 -20.97 -1.36 0.70
N ALA A 179 -21.39 -1.89 1.86
CA ALA A 179 -20.83 -1.51 3.15
C ALA A 179 -19.32 -1.80 3.21
N ILE A 180 -18.89 -2.96 2.69
CA ILE A 180 -17.47 -3.31 2.59
C ILE A 180 -16.72 -2.33 1.66
N ALA A 181 -17.28 -1.99 0.49
CA ALA A 181 -16.64 -1.06 -0.44
C ALA A 181 -16.49 0.36 0.16
N TYR A 182 -17.52 0.88 0.83
CA TYR A 182 -17.43 2.16 1.54
C TYR A 182 -16.48 2.10 2.74
N GLY A 183 -16.46 0.98 3.47
CA GLY A 183 -15.51 0.76 4.57
C GLY A 183 -14.06 0.78 4.09
N LEU A 184 -13.75 0.06 3.01
CA LEU A 184 -12.43 0.09 2.38
C LEU A 184 -12.06 1.49 1.89
N LEU A 185 -12.99 2.18 1.23
CA LEU A 185 -12.77 3.54 0.74
C LEU A 185 -12.46 4.50 1.90
N CYS A 186 -13.23 4.45 2.98
CA CYS A 186 -13.02 5.27 4.18
C CYS A 186 -11.66 4.96 4.81
N TYR A 187 -11.33 3.68 4.97
CA TYR A 187 -10.04 3.23 5.49
C TYR A 187 -8.87 3.78 4.66
N TYR A 188 -8.89 3.60 3.34
CA TYR A 188 -7.80 4.09 2.49
C TYR A 188 -7.74 5.62 2.39
N PHE A 189 -8.87 6.33 2.48
CA PHE A 189 -8.88 7.80 2.60
C PHE A 189 -8.17 8.25 3.87
N LEU A 190 -8.50 7.64 5.00
CA LEU A 190 -7.89 7.97 6.28
C LEU A 190 -6.38 7.70 6.23
N VAL A 191 -5.96 6.51 5.77
CA VAL A 191 -4.55 6.16 5.62
C VAL A 191 -3.82 7.12 4.67
N SER A 192 -4.42 7.48 3.53
CA SER A 192 -3.79 8.40 2.57
C SER A 192 -3.66 9.82 3.11
N PHE A 193 -4.62 10.27 3.92
CA PHE A 193 -4.55 11.60 4.54
C PHE A 193 -3.48 11.65 5.62
N LEU A 194 -3.35 10.58 6.41
CA LEU A 194 -2.27 10.45 7.40
C LEU A 194 -0.90 10.43 6.70
N TRP A 195 -0.75 9.64 5.64
CA TRP A 195 0.47 9.57 4.86
C TRP A 195 0.82 10.92 4.22
N LEU A 196 -0.16 11.65 3.67
CA LEU A 196 0.06 13.01 3.17
C LEU A 196 0.54 13.96 4.27
N SER A 197 -0.06 13.85 5.46
CA SER A 197 0.29 14.69 6.61
C SER A 197 1.72 14.41 7.06
N GLU A 198 2.12 13.14 7.11
CA GLU A 198 3.49 12.73 7.42
C GLU A 198 4.48 13.24 6.37
N ALA A 199 4.18 13.06 5.07
CA ALA A 199 5.05 13.49 3.98
C ALA A 199 5.26 15.01 3.90
N LEU A 200 4.22 15.81 4.20
CA LEU A 200 4.29 17.27 4.09
C LEU A 200 4.77 17.96 5.37
N PHE A 201 4.32 17.48 6.54
CA PHE A 201 4.59 18.15 7.82
C PHE A 201 5.66 17.46 8.65
N GLY A 202 6.19 16.32 8.19
CA GLY A 202 7.14 15.50 8.97
C GLY A 202 6.52 14.95 10.25
N TRP A 203 5.19 14.88 10.32
CA TRP A 203 4.49 14.32 11.47
C TRP A 203 4.75 12.82 11.50
N GLN A 204 5.65 12.38 12.38
CA GLN A 204 5.87 10.97 12.65
C GLN A 204 4.59 10.38 13.26
N PHE A 205 3.73 9.83 12.42
CA PHE A 205 2.41 9.34 12.82
C PHE A 205 2.54 8.22 13.88
N SER A 206 3.65 7.48 13.85
CA SER A 206 4.05 6.51 14.88
C SER A 206 4.06 7.08 16.29
N ASN A 207 4.43 8.36 16.47
CA ASN A 207 4.42 9.03 17.78
C ASN A 207 2.98 9.34 18.24
N ILE A 208 2.10 9.76 17.33
CA ILE A 208 0.70 10.08 17.64
C ILE A 208 -0.08 8.80 17.97
N LEU A 209 0.06 7.75 17.15
CA LEU A 209 -0.50 6.43 17.44
C LEU A 209 0.02 5.88 18.78
N GLY A 210 1.30 6.09 19.05
CA GLY A 210 1.94 5.72 20.29
C GLY A 210 1.48 6.52 21.51
N GLN A 211 0.94 7.73 21.34
CA GLN A 211 0.34 8.54 22.42
C GLN A 211 -1.14 8.21 22.63
N LEU A 212 -1.88 7.88 21.57
CA LEU A 212 -3.30 7.50 21.66
C LEU A 212 -3.51 6.09 22.25
N LEU A 213 -2.51 5.22 22.14
CA LEU A 213 -2.53 3.85 22.67
C LEU A 213 -1.81 3.71 24.04
N ALA A 214 -1.31 4.80 24.61
CA ALA A 214 -0.67 4.86 25.93
C ALA A 214 -1.64 5.39 26.98
#